data_AF-A0A149SGP4-F1
#
_entry.id   AF-A0A149SGP4-F1
#
_cell.length_a   1.000
_cell.length_b   1.000
_cell.length_c   1.000
_cell.angle_alpha   90.00
_cell.angle_beta   90.00
_cell.angle_gamma   90.00
#
_symmetry.space_group_name_H-M   'P 1'
#
loop_
_entity.id
_entity.type
_entity.pdbx_description
1 polymer ?
#
loop_
_entity_poly.entity_id
_entity_poly.type
_entity_poly.pdbx_seq_one_letter_code
_entity_poly.pdbx_strand_id
1 'polypeptide(L)'
;MGFMLVAGSLFCAAESASAASGFPGQKGCWTALPGEDERPDVTCRSFTEDLLRSLQNATPAQVTQILGVPGKDHKASYFQSANKNPGAYNGYIELKYTAGRVSDLSAVMTQVTPNGMASDEKDYQWGVGKAGCSDFPGSKKACDTSQ
;
A
#
# COMPACT_ATOMS: atom_id res chain seq x y z
N MET A 1 -44.67 -17.75 -48.61
CA MET A 1 -43.57 -18.63 -48.16
C MET A 1 -42.27 -17.93 -48.52
N GLY A 2 -41.46 -17.56 -47.52
CA GLY A 2 -40.23 -16.79 -47.74
C GLY A 2 -39.44 -16.59 -46.44
N PHE A 3 -38.53 -17.54 -46.20
CA PHE A 3 -37.29 -17.50 -45.43
C PHE A 3 -37.13 -16.61 -44.18
N MET A 4 -36.95 -17.28 -43.03
CA MET A 4 -36.22 -16.78 -41.86
C MET A 4 -34.76 -16.46 -42.22
N LEU A 5 -34.23 -15.37 -41.66
CA LEU A 5 -32.83 -15.27 -41.24
C LEU A 5 -32.78 -14.48 -39.92
N VAL A 6 -32.61 -15.22 -38.82
CA VAL A 6 -32.20 -14.69 -37.52
C VAL A 6 -30.72 -14.35 -37.63
N ALA A 7 -30.39 -13.07 -37.71
CA ALA A 7 -29.01 -12.59 -37.62
C ALA A 7 -28.82 -11.92 -36.25
N GLY A 8 -28.47 -12.75 -35.27
CA GLY A 8 -27.93 -12.29 -33.99
C GLY A 8 -26.63 -11.54 -34.25
N SER A 9 -26.64 -10.23 -34.04
CA SER A 9 -25.44 -9.41 -34.11
C SER A 9 -24.97 -9.18 -32.68
N LEU A 10 -23.89 -9.90 -32.37
CA LEU A 10 -23.06 -9.87 -31.18
C LEU A 10 -22.91 -8.45 -30.60
N PHE A 11 -23.29 -8.31 -29.33
CA PHE A 11 -22.76 -7.27 -28.45
C PHE A 11 -21.25 -7.53 -28.27
N CYS A 12 -20.43 -6.97 -29.14
CA CYS A 12 -19.02 -6.74 -28.80
C CYS A 12 -18.96 -5.53 -27.87
N ALA A 13 -19.36 -5.72 -26.62
CA ALA A 13 -18.78 -4.95 -25.53
C ALA A 13 -17.31 -5.38 -25.46
N ALA A 14 -16.46 -4.69 -26.23
CA ALA A 14 -15.04 -4.67 -25.94
C ALA A 14 -14.93 -3.97 -24.58
N GLU A 15 -15.02 -4.76 -23.51
CA GLU A 15 -14.47 -4.40 -22.21
C GLU A 15 -13.00 -4.09 -22.48
N SER A 16 -12.76 -2.80 -22.69
CA SER A 16 -11.44 -2.23 -22.54
C SER A 16 -11.15 -2.41 -21.06
N ALA A 17 -10.64 -3.60 -20.72
CA ALA A 17 -9.82 -3.79 -19.55
C ALA A 17 -8.65 -2.82 -19.74
N SER A 18 -8.89 -1.57 -19.37
CA SER A 18 -7.83 -0.64 -19.05
C SER A 18 -7.10 -1.32 -17.92
N ALA A 19 -6.07 -2.11 -18.27
CA ALA A 19 -5.01 -2.46 -17.36
C ALA A 19 -4.63 -1.12 -16.72
N ALA A 20 -5.02 -0.94 -15.46
CA ALA A 20 -4.79 0.28 -14.74
C ALA A 20 -3.28 0.45 -14.78
N SER A 21 -2.80 1.33 -15.66
CA SER A 21 -1.37 1.56 -15.82
C SER A 21 -0.86 1.88 -14.43
N GLY A 22 -0.06 0.96 -13.86
CA GLY A 22 0.43 1.12 -12.50
C GLY A 22 1.03 2.50 -12.33
N PHE A 23 0.95 3.07 -11.12
CA PHE A 23 1.49 4.40 -10.88
C PHE A 23 2.95 4.49 -11.37
N PRO A 24 3.37 5.62 -11.98
CA PRO A 24 4.71 5.76 -12.53
C PRO A 24 5.77 5.37 -11.50
N GLY A 25 6.67 4.44 -11.86
CA GLY A 25 7.76 3.98 -10.99
C GLY A 25 7.49 2.70 -10.19
N GLN A 26 6.33 2.06 -10.32
CA GLN A 26 6.00 0.81 -9.57
C GLN A 26 6.36 -0.50 -10.31
N LYS A 27 6.88 -0.43 -11.56
CA LYS A 27 7.19 -1.62 -12.38
C LYS A 27 8.09 -2.65 -11.67
N GLY A 28 9.00 -2.19 -10.81
CA GLY A 28 9.94 -3.04 -10.08
C GLY A 28 9.28 -4.03 -9.11
N CYS A 29 8.12 -3.73 -8.54
CA CYS A 29 7.42 -4.68 -7.66
C CYS A 29 6.86 -5.87 -8.42
N TRP A 30 6.17 -5.57 -9.51
CA TRP A 30 5.42 -6.58 -10.25
C TRP A 30 6.37 -7.50 -11.02
N THR A 31 7.53 -6.99 -11.46
CA THR A 31 8.59 -7.84 -12.04
C THR A 31 9.21 -8.83 -11.05
N ALA A 32 9.17 -8.53 -9.74
CA ALA A 32 9.66 -9.43 -8.70
C ALA A 32 8.58 -10.44 -8.23
N LEU A 33 7.35 -10.30 -8.72
CA LEU A 33 6.19 -11.12 -8.37
C LEU A 33 5.56 -11.70 -9.66
N PRO A 34 6.25 -12.63 -10.36
CA PRO A 34 5.74 -13.18 -11.60
C PRO A 34 4.40 -13.90 -11.36
N GLY A 35 3.35 -13.43 -12.02
CA GLY A 35 1.99 -13.99 -11.92
C GLY A 35 1.02 -13.20 -11.05
N GLU A 36 1.47 -12.15 -10.35
CA GLU A 36 0.56 -11.18 -9.73
C GLU A 36 0.22 -10.05 -10.70
N ASP A 37 -1.08 -9.73 -10.81
CA ASP A 37 -1.54 -8.58 -11.58
C ASP A 37 -1.03 -7.28 -10.97
N GLU A 38 -0.71 -6.29 -11.81
CA GLU A 38 -0.35 -4.96 -11.32
C GLU A 38 -1.51 -4.38 -10.49
N ARG A 39 -1.27 -4.13 -9.20
CA ARG A 39 -2.27 -3.52 -8.32
C ARG A 39 -2.00 -2.03 -8.14
N PRO A 40 -2.85 -1.14 -8.66
CA PRO A 40 -2.63 0.30 -8.58
C PRO A 40 -2.75 0.86 -7.15
N ASP A 41 -3.31 0.10 -6.20
CA ASP A 41 -3.49 0.45 -4.79
C ASP A 41 -2.33 -0.01 -3.88
N VAL A 42 -1.35 -0.75 -4.42
CA VAL A 42 -0.21 -1.32 -3.69
C VAL A 42 1.09 -0.61 -4.06
N THR A 43 1.86 -0.19 -3.05
CA THR A 43 3.09 0.58 -3.26
C THR A 43 4.35 -0.30 -3.27
N CYS A 44 5.37 0.11 -4.02
CA CYS A 44 6.73 -0.42 -3.92
C CYS A 44 7.59 0.24 -2.86
N ARG A 45 7.05 1.19 -2.10
CA ARG A 45 7.85 1.85 -1.08
C ARG A 45 8.04 0.94 0.12
N SER A 46 9.28 0.89 0.61
CA SER A 46 9.59 0.31 1.90
C SER A 46 9.04 1.22 2.99
N PHE A 47 8.34 0.66 3.97
CA PHE A 47 7.80 1.41 5.12
C PHE A 47 8.88 1.66 6.17
N THR A 48 9.94 2.39 5.80
CA THR A 48 10.99 2.79 6.73
C THR A 48 10.46 3.76 7.78
N GLU A 49 11.10 3.82 8.95
CA GLU A 49 10.69 4.72 10.02
C GLU A 49 10.62 6.20 9.56
N ASP A 50 11.56 6.65 8.74
CA ASP A 50 11.58 8.01 8.19
C ASP A 50 10.41 8.28 7.24
N LEU A 51 10.03 7.30 6.41
CA LEU A 51 8.86 7.42 5.56
C LEU A 51 7.59 7.51 6.41
N LEU A 52 7.45 6.68 7.44
CA LEU A 52 6.28 6.70 8.34
C LEU A 52 6.18 8.01 9.11
N ARG A 53 7.33 8.55 9.58
CA ARG A 53 7.40 9.89 10.20
C ARG A 53 6.96 10.99 9.24
N SER A 54 7.34 10.91 7.96
CA SER A 54 7.00 11.93 6.95
C SER A 54 5.50 12.07 6.69
N LEU A 55 4.69 11.07 7.05
CA LEU A 55 3.24 11.10 6.90
C LEU A 55 2.55 11.96 7.97
N GLN A 56 3.26 12.34 9.03
CA GLN A 56 2.68 13.16 10.10
C GLN A 56 2.19 14.52 9.58
N ASN A 57 0.92 14.85 9.88
CA ASN A 57 0.24 16.07 9.42
C ASN A 57 0.12 16.23 7.89
N ALA A 58 0.46 15.20 7.11
CA ALA A 58 0.28 15.21 5.66
C ALA A 58 -1.20 15.27 5.29
N THR A 59 -1.52 15.94 4.19
CA THR A 59 -2.85 15.88 3.57
C THR A 59 -3.02 14.57 2.79
N PRO A 60 -4.25 14.10 2.49
CA PRO A 60 -4.47 12.93 1.65
C PRO A 60 -3.73 12.96 0.30
N ALA A 61 -3.64 14.14 -0.32
CA ALA A 61 -2.91 14.33 -1.57
C ALA A 61 -1.40 14.13 -1.37
N GLN A 62 -0.82 14.70 -0.30
CA GLN A 62 0.58 14.48 0.04
C GLN A 62 0.87 13.03 0.38
N VAL A 63 -0.01 12.34 1.11
CA VAL A 63 0.12 10.90 1.39
C VAL A 63 0.20 10.10 0.10
N THR A 64 -0.71 10.36 -0.85
CA THR A 64 -0.73 9.71 -2.17
C THR A 64 0.57 9.96 -2.94
N GLN A 65 1.11 11.19 -2.87
CA GLN A 65 2.40 11.52 -3.50
C GLN A 65 3.59 10.84 -2.82
N ILE A 66 3.61 10.82 -1.48
CA ILE A 66 4.67 10.19 -0.67
C ILE A 66 4.69 8.69 -0.91
N LEU A 67 3.53 8.05 -1.00
CA LEU A 67 3.41 6.59 -1.18
C LEU A 67 3.39 6.17 -2.65
N GLY A 68 3.14 7.11 -3.56
CA GLY A 68 3.11 6.88 -5.00
C GLY A 68 1.93 6.02 -5.46
N VAL A 69 0.88 5.91 -4.66
CA VAL A 69 -0.37 5.18 -4.93
C VAL A 69 -1.53 5.83 -4.13
N PRO A 70 -2.80 5.67 -4.52
CA PRO A 70 -3.95 6.32 -3.89
C PRO A 70 -4.42 5.57 -2.65
N GLY A 71 -3.90 4.37 -2.41
CA GLY A 71 -4.36 3.47 -1.35
C GLY A 71 -5.56 2.63 -1.77
N LYS A 72 -5.97 1.74 -0.87
CA LYS A 72 -7.09 0.82 -1.08
C LYS A 72 -8.39 1.58 -1.33
N ASP A 73 -9.20 1.08 -2.27
CA ASP A 73 -10.46 1.70 -2.70
C ASP A 73 -10.30 3.17 -3.16
N HIS A 74 -9.11 3.54 -3.65
CA HIS A 74 -8.72 4.91 -3.99
C HIS A 74 -8.80 5.90 -2.82
N LYS A 75 -8.61 5.42 -1.59
CA LYS A 75 -8.63 6.23 -0.37
C LYS A 75 -7.27 6.19 0.31
N ALA A 76 -6.79 7.38 0.68
CA ALA A 76 -5.51 7.54 1.35
C ALA A 76 -5.51 7.10 2.83
N SER A 77 -6.35 6.15 3.23
CA SER A 77 -6.46 5.69 4.63
C SER A 77 -5.78 4.37 4.89
N TYR A 78 -5.52 3.56 3.86
CA TYR A 78 -4.98 2.23 4.00
C TYR A 78 -4.07 1.90 2.82
N PHE A 79 -2.85 1.44 3.11
CA PHE A 79 -1.87 1.10 2.09
C PHE A 79 -1.17 -0.21 2.42
N GLN A 80 -0.85 -0.96 1.37
CA GLN A 80 0.00 -2.14 1.44
C GLN A 80 1.25 -1.89 0.64
N SER A 81 2.38 -2.39 1.13
CA SER A 81 3.58 -2.50 0.31
C SER A 81 3.64 -3.89 -0.33
N ALA A 82 4.32 -3.99 -1.47
CA ALA A 82 4.73 -5.26 -2.08
C ALA A 82 6.23 -5.28 -2.35
N ASN A 83 7.01 -4.42 -1.70
CA ASN A 83 8.46 -4.38 -1.90
C ASN A 83 9.12 -5.66 -1.38
N LYS A 84 9.68 -6.48 -2.30
CA LYS A 84 10.37 -7.74 -2.00
C LYS A 84 11.89 -7.61 -2.01
N ASN A 85 12.44 -6.40 -2.06
CA ASN A 85 13.88 -6.22 -2.00
C ASN A 85 14.39 -6.57 -0.59
N PRO A 86 15.47 -7.37 -0.45
CA PRO A 86 16.08 -7.63 0.84
C PRO A 86 16.36 -6.35 1.63
N GLY A 87 16.01 -6.35 2.91
CA GLY A 87 16.11 -5.21 3.81
C GLY A 87 14.91 -4.24 3.78
N ALA A 88 14.01 -4.35 2.80
CA ALA A 88 12.80 -3.54 2.75
C ALA A 88 11.82 -3.93 3.84
N TYR A 89 11.09 -2.94 4.36
CA TYR A 89 9.98 -3.14 5.28
C TYR A 89 8.68 -3.19 4.50
N ASN A 90 7.97 -4.30 4.64
CA ASN A 90 6.78 -4.63 3.88
C ASN A 90 5.63 -5.01 4.82
N GLY A 91 4.39 -4.66 4.47
CA GLY A 91 3.24 -4.81 5.35
C GLY A 91 2.12 -3.84 5.01
N TYR A 92 1.44 -3.31 6.01
CA TYR A 92 0.36 -2.34 5.83
C TYR A 92 0.49 -1.15 6.78
N ILE A 93 -0.10 -0.03 6.37
CA ILE A 93 -0.31 1.14 7.22
C ILE A 93 -1.78 1.55 7.18
N GLU A 94 -2.27 2.02 8.32
CA GLU A 94 -3.59 2.63 8.50
C GLU A 94 -3.43 4.06 8.98
N LEU A 95 -4.14 4.99 8.33
CA LEU A 95 -4.09 6.42 8.62
C LEU A 95 -5.46 6.92 9.05
N LYS A 96 -5.49 7.74 10.11
CA LYS A 96 -6.68 8.53 10.47
C LYS A 96 -6.41 10.00 10.20
N TYR A 97 -7.48 10.71 9.85
CA TYR A 97 -7.42 12.12 9.51
C TYR A 97 -8.24 12.95 10.48
N THR A 98 -7.66 14.04 10.96
CA THR A 98 -8.34 15.10 11.70
C THR A 98 -8.11 16.42 10.98
N ALA A 99 -9.17 17.18 10.72
CA ALA A 99 -9.09 18.45 9.99
C ALA A 99 -8.33 18.35 8.64
N GLY A 100 -8.53 17.24 7.92
CA GLY A 100 -7.91 17.02 6.60
C GLY A 100 -6.42 16.66 6.61
N ARG A 101 -5.85 16.33 7.77
CA ARG A 101 -4.43 15.96 7.95
C ARG A 101 -4.30 14.66 8.73
N VAL A 102 -3.27 13.87 8.45
CA VAL A 102 -3.02 12.63 9.20
C VAL A 102 -2.79 12.97 10.67
N SER A 103 -3.63 12.40 11.52
CA SER A 103 -3.59 12.57 12.98
C SER A 103 -3.09 11.32 13.70
N ASP A 104 -3.29 10.15 13.10
CA ASP A 104 -2.87 8.87 13.65
C ASP A 104 -2.33 7.99 12.52
N LEU A 105 -1.33 7.19 12.87
CA LEU A 105 -0.77 6.15 12.02
C LEU A 105 -0.59 4.88 12.87
N SER A 106 -1.00 3.76 12.28
CA SER A 106 -0.62 2.42 12.72
C SER A 106 0.02 1.70 11.55
N ALA A 107 1.17 1.06 11.77
CA ALA A 107 1.85 0.27 10.76
C ALA A 107 2.28 -1.05 11.38
N VAL A 108 2.01 -2.12 10.63
CA VAL A 108 2.46 -3.48 10.94
C VAL A 108 3.27 -3.97 9.75
N MET A 109 4.51 -4.38 10.01
CA MET A 109 5.45 -4.72 8.95
C MET A 109 6.36 -5.87 9.33
N THR A 110 6.94 -6.49 8.32
CA THR A 110 8.07 -7.41 8.42
C THR A 110 9.19 -6.88 7.55
N GLN A 111 10.43 -7.20 7.89
CA GLN A 111 11.56 -6.93 7.01
C GLN A 111 11.76 -8.12 6.07
N VAL A 112 12.00 -7.86 4.79
CA VAL A 112 12.38 -8.90 3.84
C VAL A 112 13.81 -9.34 4.14
N THR A 113 13.99 -10.60 4.50
CA THR A 113 15.30 -11.18 4.81
C THR A 113 16.11 -11.42 3.52
N PRO A 114 17.44 -11.69 3.61
CA PRO A 114 18.27 -11.97 2.44
C PRO A 114 17.81 -13.15 1.56
N ASN A 115 17.09 -14.12 2.13
CA ASN A 115 16.49 -15.24 1.39
C ASN A 115 15.07 -14.95 0.88
N GLY A 116 14.58 -13.71 0.97
CA GLY A 116 13.28 -13.27 0.46
C GLY A 116 12.08 -13.60 1.35
N MET A 117 12.31 -14.08 2.57
CA MET A 117 11.27 -14.39 3.55
C MET A 117 10.90 -13.15 4.37
N ALA A 118 9.75 -13.19 5.04
CA ALA A 118 9.41 -12.19 6.06
C ALA A 118 10.16 -12.48 7.37
N SER A 119 10.70 -11.45 8.00
CA SER A 119 11.18 -11.51 9.39
C SER A 119 10.01 -11.57 10.38
N ASP A 120 10.34 -11.54 11.67
CA ASP A 120 9.37 -11.22 12.72
C ASP A 120 8.70 -9.87 12.46
N GLU A 121 7.48 -9.77 12.97
CA GLU A 121 6.65 -8.57 12.90
C GLU A 121 7.28 -7.40 13.67
N LYS A 122 6.98 -6.19 13.19
CA LYS A 122 7.37 -4.92 13.76
C LYS A 122 6.20 -3.96 13.68
N ASP A 123 5.97 -3.27 14.78
CA ASP A 123 4.96 -2.24 14.85
C ASP A 123 5.56 -0.84 14.89
N TYR A 124 4.80 0.11 14.33
CA TYR A 124 5.10 1.53 14.44
C TYR A 124 3.79 2.31 14.53
N GLN A 125 3.62 3.05 15.63
CA GLN A 125 2.36 3.73 15.90
C GLN A 125 2.59 5.13 16.49
N TRP A 126 1.78 6.08 16.07
CA TRP A 126 1.66 7.39 16.73
C TRP A 126 0.27 7.98 16.52
N GLY A 127 -0.12 8.92 17.38
CA GLY A 127 -1.40 9.60 17.23
C GLY A 127 -1.52 10.84 18.11
N VAL A 128 -2.41 11.76 17.73
CA VAL A 128 -2.75 12.92 18.57
C VAL A 128 -3.30 12.43 19.91
N GLY A 129 -2.70 12.89 21.01
CA GLY A 129 -3.10 12.50 22.37
C GLY A 129 -2.67 11.10 22.80
N LYS A 130 -1.82 10.40 22.03
CA LYS A 130 -1.30 9.07 22.35
C LYS A 130 0.22 9.07 22.39
N ALA A 131 0.81 8.36 23.34
CA ALA A 131 2.25 8.11 23.35
C ALA A 131 2.59 7.05 22.29
N GLY A 132 3.19 7.48 21.17
CA GLY A 132 3.62 6.58 20.09
C GLY A 132 4.64 5.53 20.54
N CYS A 133 4.81 4.50 19.71
CA CYS A 133 5.76 3.41 19.90
C CYS A 133 6.40 3.02 18.56
N SER A 134 7.54 2.35 18.62
CA SER A 134 8.30 1.93 17.44
C SER A 134 9.17 0.72 17.79
N ASP A 135 9.10 -0.34 16.98
CA ASP A 135 9.99 -1.51 17.05
C ASP A 135 11.21 -1.38 16.12
N PHE A 136 11.45 -0.18 15.59
CA PHE A 136 12.70 0.12 14.89
C PHE A 136 13.85 0.24 15.90
N PRO A 137 15.08 -0.14 15.48
CA PRO A 137 16.26 0.02 16.32
C PRO A 137 16.44 1.47 16.79
N GLY A 138 16.75 1.65 18.09
CA GLY A 138 16.97 2.98 18.68
C GLY A 138 15.72 3.68 19.19
N SER A 139 14.54 3.07 19.07
CA SER A 139 13.32 3.57 19.70
C SER A 139 13.46 3.63 21.23
N LYS A 140 12.95 4.71 21.83
CA LYS A 140 12.88 4.88 23.29
C LYS A 140 11.72 4.09 23.93
N LYS A 141 10.76 3.65 23.10
CA LYS A 141 9.55 2.92 23.54
C LYS A 141 9.17 1.90 22.46
N ALA A 142 9.43 0.63 22.75
CA ALA A 142 8.94 -0.48 21.93
C ALA A 142 7.41 -0.51 21.93
N CYS A 143 6.82 -1.05 20.87
CA CYS A 143 5.40 -1.34 20.86
C CYS A 143 5.16 -2.57 21.74
N ASP A 144 4.19 -2.45 22.66
CA ASP A 144 3.80 -3.57 23.49
C ASP A 144 2.81 -4.42 22.67
N THR A 145 3.31 -5.53 22.13
CA THR A 145 2.50 -6.51 21.39
C THR A 145 1.75 -7.47 22.33
N SER A 146 1.81 -7.25 23.65
CA SER A 146 1.08 -8.05 24.64
C SER A 146 -0.39 -7.62 24.69
N GLN A 147 -1.23 -8.22 23.84
CA GLN A 147 -2.66 -8.37 24.13
C GLN A 147 -2.97 -9.79 24.59
#